data_AF-A0A0U3CKL3-F1
#
_entry.id   AF-A0A0U3CKL3-F1
#
_cell.length_a   1.000
_cell.length_b   1.000
_cell.length_c   1.000
_cell.angle_alpha   90.00
_cell.angle_beta   90.00
_cell.angle_gamma   90.00
#
_symmetry.space_group_name_H-M   'P 1'
#
loop_
_entity.id
_entity.type
_entity.pdbx_description
1 polymer ?
#
loop_
_entity_poly.entity_id
_entity_poly.type
_entity_poly.pdbx_seq_one_letter_code
_entity_poly.pdbx_strand_id
1 'polypeptide(L)'
;MTRQPLSLRARAVTLLAQRDHSELELRRKLGRIAMSSAASTGGAKTDDRSSGVLGKRTARRRRPDETFDGASYEAHHEAHDAELHEPIDAASEEVPDPAHIEQQVDEVLVWLRQQGYLDESRFVESRLNARASRWGQRRIEQELAQHGLSLDAEQRSALSGTELDRACEVLRRKFSAALPWDAAQEARQMRFLMGRGFQSDVARRAIRAVRAALAAMHSNSDGDADGDADFGADPAAS
;
A
#
# COMPACT_ATOMS: atom_id res chain seq x y z
N MET A 1 -11.02 -24.32 -28.39
CA MET A 1 -9.55 -24.39 -28.22
C MET A 1 -9.23 -23.93 -26.80
N THR A 2 -8.95 -24.86 -25.89
CA THR A 2 -8.54 -24.53 -24.51
C THR A 2 -7.14 -23.94 -24.55
N ARG A 3 -6.98 -22.66 -24.17
CA ARG A 3 -5.64 -22.05 -24.05
C ARG A 3 -4.94 -22.68 -22.86
N GLN A 4 -3.76 -23.27 -23.06
CA GLN A 4 -2.93 -23.72 -21.95
C GLN A 4 -2.67 -22.55 -20.98
N PRO A 5 -2.74 -22.77 -19.66
CA PRO A 5 -2.46 -21.73 -18.70
C PRO A 5 -1.00 -21.27 -18.83
N LEU A 6 -0.78 -19.95 -18.83
CA LEU A 6 0.55 -19.36 -18.91
C LEU A 6 1.46 -19.88 -17.80
N SER A 7 2.72 -20.17 -18.16
CA SER A 7 3.78 -20.56 -17.21
C SER A 7 4.01 -19.47 -16.15
N LEU A 8 4.58 -19.85 -15.00
CA LEU A 8 4.86 -18.90 -13.91
C LEU A 8 5.76 -17.74 -14.36
N ARG A 9 6.77 -18.02 -15.19
CA ARG A 9 7.64 -17.00 -15.83
C ARG A 9 6.85 -16.03 -16.70
N ALA A 10 5.99 -16.54 -17.59
CA ALA A 10 5.18 -15.69 -18.47
C ALA A 10 4.21 -14.79 -17.68
N ARG A 11 3.63 -15.31 -16.59
CA ARG A 11 2.81 -14.52 -15.68
C ARG A 11 3.62 -13.45 -14.95
N ALA A 12 4.86 -13.76 -14.56
CA ALA A 12 5.74 -12.80 -13.91
C ALA A 12 6.09 -11.62 -14.82
N VAL A 13 6.44 -11.89 -16.09
CA VAL A 13 6.66 -10.84 -17.10
C VAL A 13 5.39 -10.01 -17.32
N THR A 14 4.21 -10.66 -17.35
CA THR A 14 2.93 -9.96 -17.48
C THR A 14 2.67 -9.00 -16.30
N LEU A 15 3.04 -9.40 -15.07
CA LEU A 15 2.92 -8.52 -13.91
C LEU A 15 3.82 -7.30 -14.06
N LEU A 16 5.09 -7.50 -14.42
CA LEU A 16 6.06 -6.42 -14.60
C LEU A 16 5.68 -5.45 -15.73
N ALA A 17 5.06 -5.95 -16.80
CA ALA A 17 4.59 -5.11 -17.89
C ALA A 17 3.48 -4.12 -17.48
N GLN A 18 2.74 -4.41 -16.41
CA GLN A 18 1.63 -3.57 -15.96
C GLN A 18 2.05 -2.44 -15.02
N ARG A 19 3.06 -2.69 -14.17
CA ARG A 19 3.53 -1.76 -13.14
C ARG A 19 4.87 -2.22 -12.56
N ASP A 20 5.57 -1.29 -11.94
CA ASP A 20 6.73 -1.57 -11.11
C ASP A 20 6.34 -2.40 -9.88
N HIS A 21 7.12 -3.43 -9.58
CA HIS A 21 6.94 -4.30 -8.42
C HIS A 21 8.26 -4.48 -7.67
N SER A 22 8.20 -4.57 -6.34
CA SER A 22 9.37 -5.01 -5.57
C SER A 22 9.52 -6.53 -5.61
N GLU A 23 10.73 -7.05 -5.32
CA GLU A 23 10.96 -8.50 -5.23
C GLU A 23 9.99 -9.15 -4.24
N LEU A 24 9.77 -8.52 -3.08
CA LEU A 24 8.84 -8.99 -2.06
C LEU A 24 7.39 -9.04 -2.56
N GLU A 25 6.95 -8.05 -3.33
CA GLU A 25 5.61 -8.06 -3.93
C GLU A 25 5.47 -9.16 -4.98
N LEU A 26 6.49 -9.37 -5.82
CA LEU A 26 6.50 -10.44 -6.81
C LEU A 26 6.48 -11.80 -6.14
N ARG A 27 7.31 -12.03 -5.11
CA ARG A 27 7.31 -13.29 -4.34
C ARG A 27 5.91 -13.60 -3.81
N ARG A 28 5.27 -12.64 -3.14
CA ARG A 28 3.90 -12.80 -2.61
C ARG A 28 2.85 -13.07 -3.71
N LYS A 29 2.98 -12.44 -4.88
CA LYS A 29 2.03 -12.63 -6.00
C LYS A 29 2.25 -13.96 -6.71
N LEU A 30 3.50 -14.30 -7.01
CA LEU A 30 3.88 -15.53 -7.68
C LEU A 30 3.60 -16.74 -6.81
N GLY A 31 3.85 -16.68 -5.49
CA GLY A 31 3.50 -17.75 -4.56
C GLY A 31 2.00 -18.07 -4.57
N ARG A 32 1.14 -17.04 -4.54
CA ARG A 32 -0.32 -17.24 -4.66
C ARG A 32 -0.73 -17.86 -6.00
N ILE A 33 -0.09 -17.43 -7.09
CA ILE A 33 -0.35 -17.97 -8.42
C ILE A 33 0.08 -19.43 -8.52
N ALA A 34 1.28 -19.76 -8.03
CA ALA A 34 1.84 -21.11 -8.04
C ALA A 34 0.99 -22.07 -7.20
N MET A 35 0.59 -21.64 -5.99
CA MET A 35 -0.33 -22.38 -5.12
C MET A 35 -1.69 -22.64 -5.82
N SER A 36 -2.26 -21.62 -6.45
CA SER A 36 -3.52 -21.77 -7.19
C SER A 36 -3.39 -22.71 -8.39
N SER A 37 -2.25 -22.70 -9.10
CA SER A 37 -2.03 -23.65 -10.20
C SER A 37 -1.82 -25.09 -9.73
N ALA A 38 -1.13 -25.28 -8.60
CA ALA A 38 -0.92 -26.60 -8.00
C ALA A 38 -2.27 -27.21 -7.56
N ALA A 39 -3.11 -26.43 -6.87
CA ALA A 39 -4.46 -26.85 -6.48
C ALA A 39 -5.35 -27.22 -7.68
N SER A 40 -5.24 -26.50 -8.80
CA SER A 40 -6.02 -26.82 -10.01
C SER A 40 -5.56 -28.08 -10.75
N THR A 41 -4.31 -28.51 -10.54
CA THR A 41 -3.72 -29.69 -11.21
C THR A 41 -4.16 -30.97 -10.50
N GLY A 42 -4.34 -30.95 -9.17
CA GLY A 42 -4.83 -32.09 -8.39
C GLY A 42 -6.33 -32.40 -8.55
N GLY A 43 -7.14 -31.44 -9.03
CA GLY A 43 -8.58 -31.60 -9.22
C GLY A 43 -9.03 -32.18 -10.58
N ALA A 44 -8.10 -32.42 -11.51
CA ALA A 44 -8.43 -32.84 -12.88
C ALA A 44 -8.66 -34.35 -13.06
N LYS A 45 -8.73 -35.12 -11.96
CA LYS A 45 -9.07 -36.54 -11.96
C LYS A 45 -10.55 -36.73 -11.57
N THR A 46 -11.47 -36.14 -12.33
CA THR A 46 -12.89 -36.49 -12.23
C THR A 46 -13.21 -37.50 -13.32
N ASP A 47 -13.52 -38.72 -12.89
CA ASP A 47 -14.03 -39.81 -13.71
C ASP A 47 -15.09 -39.32 -14.71
N ASP A 48 -14.84 -39.63 -15.98
CA ASP A 48 -15.85 -39.64 -17.02
C ASP A 48 -16.85 -40.76 -16.73
N ARG A 49 -17.90 -40.48 -15.94
CA ARG A 49 -19.13 -41.27 -15.92
C ARG A 49 -20.38 -40.41 -15.80
N SER A 50 -21.11 -40.43 -16.92
CA SER A 50 -22.56 -40.27 -17.05
C SER A 50 -23.19 -38.95 -16.60
N SER A 51 -23.53 -38.16 -17.62
CA SER A 51 -24.70 -37.30 -17.69
C SER A 51 -25.90 -37.85 -16.90
N GLY A 52 -26.22 -37.20 -15.76
CA GLY A 52 -27.43 -37.45 -14.98
C GLY A 52 -28.15 -36.13 -14.71
N VAL A 53 -29.21 -35.89 -15.48
CA VAL A 53 -30.17 -34.79 -15.32
C VAL A 53 -30.92 -34.92 -14.00
N LEU A 54 -30.94 -33.88 -13.15
CA LEU A 54 -31.99 -33.48 -12.18
C LEU A 54 -31.37 -32.41 -11.25
N GLY A 55 -31.99 -31.33 -10.80
CA GLY A 55 -33.36 -30.86 -10.81
C GLY A 55 -33.40 -29.77 -9.73
N LYS A 56 -33.66 -28.51 -10.12
CA LYS A 56 -33.73 -27.39 -9.18
C LYS A 56 -34.93 -27.59 -8.25
N ARG A 57 -34.73 -27.76 -6.94
CA ARG A 57 -35.80 -27.56 -5.95
C ARG A 57 -35.29 -26.83 -4.71
N THR A 58 -35.62 -25.54 -4.73
CA THR A 58 -35.79 -24.65 -3.59
C THR A 58 -36.80 -25.22 -2.60
N ALA A 59 -36.48 -25.20 -1.31
CA ALA A 59 -37.41 -25.10 -0.17
C ALA A 59 -36.64 -25.53 1.08
N ARG A 60 -36.90 -25.05 2.28
CA ARG A 60 -37.65 -23.92 2.82
C ARG A 60 -37.30 -24.01 4.30
N ARG A 61 -37.01 -22.86 4.91
CA ARG A 61 -36.79 -22.73 6.35
C ARG A 61 -37.91 -23.40 7.15
N ARG A 62 -37.56 -24.17 8.18
CA ARG A 62 -38.38 -24.39 9.37
C ARG A 62 -37.48 -24.38 10.61
N ARG A 63 -37.73 -23.41 11.50
CA ARG A 63 -37.46 -23.51 12.94
C ARG A 63 -38.69 -24.15 13.59
N PRO A 64 -38.51 -24.91 14.67
CA PRO A 64 -38.86 -24.45 16.02
C PRO A 64 -37.72 -24.83 17.01
N ASP A 65 -37.20 -23.96 17.87
CA ASP A 65 -37.76 -23.47 19.15
C ASP A 65 -38.67 -24.48 19.86
N GLU A 66 -38.08 -25.28 20.75
CA GLU A 66 -38.75 -25.79 21.94
C GLU A 66 -37.70 -26.33 22.93
N THR A 67 -37.63 -25.62 24.05
CA THR A 67 -37.23 -26.02 25.41
C THR A 67 -36.94 -27.52 25.64
N PHE A 68 -35.72 -27.83 26.09
CA PHE A 68 -35.44 -29.06 26.84
C PHE A 68 -34.66 -28.71 28.11
N ASP A 69 -35.37 -28.81 29.22
CA ASP A 69 -34.91 -28.72 30.60
C ASP A 69 -34.56 -30.15 31.09
N GLY A 70 -33.66 -30.28 32.05
CA GLY A 70 -33.48 -31.54 32.79
C GLY A 70 -32.14 -32.26 32.60
N ALA A 71 -31.19 -31.86 33.44
CA ALA A 71 -30.43 -32.72 34.36
C ALA A 71 -29.89 -34.10 33.90
N SER A 72 -28.58 -34.24 34.10
CA SER A 72 -27.87 -35.42 34.60
C SER A 72 -28.24 -36.79 34.05
N TYR A 73 -27.30 -37.39 33.30
CA TYR A 73 -26.94 -38.79 33.52
C TYR A 73 -25.43 -38.98 33.27
N GLU A 74 -24.71 -39.17 34.37
CA GLU A 74 -23.33 -39.61 34.42
C GLU A 74 -23.32 -41.15 34.36
N ALA A 75 -22.22 -41.70 33.86
CA ALA A 75 -21.87 -43.12 33.73
C ALA A 75 -22.56 -43.89 32.59
N HIS A 76 -21.74 -44.34 31.63
CA HIS A 76 -21.30 -45.74 31.53
C HIS A 76 -20.19 -45.85 30.48
N HIS A 77 -18.94 -45.87 30.97
CA HIS A 77 -17.85 -46.60 30.32
C HIS A 77 -18.13 -48.08 30.60
N GLU A 78 -18.36 -48.89 29.57
CA GLU A 78 -17.73 -50.21 29.37
C GLU A 78 -18.23 -50.79 28.03
N ALA A 79 -17.35 -51.52 27.37
CA ALA A 79 -17.32 -51.92 25.97
C ALA A 79 -18.54 -52.69 25.43
N HIS A 80 -18.83 -52.51 24.13
CA HIS A 80 -19.28 -53.62 23.28
C HIS A 80 -18.93 -53.39 21.80
N ASP A 81 -18.17 -54.35 21.29
CA ASP A 81 -18.24 -54.94 19.95
C ASP A 81 -18.14 -54.07 18.68
N ALA A 82 -16.98 -54.24 18.03
CA ALA A 82 -16.89 -54.77 16.67
C ALA A 82 -17.89 -54.20 15.64
N GLU A 83 -17.58 -53.02 15.12
CA GLU A 83 -17.94 -52.68 13.75
C GLU A 83 -16.69 -52.24 13.00
N LEU A 84 -16.45 -52.94 11.90
CA LEU A 84 -15.34 -52.78 10.97
C LEU A 84 -15.30 -51.33 10.46
N HIS A 85 -14.47 -50.48 11.06
CA HIS A 85 -13.97 -49.33 10.35
C HIS A 85 -12.90 -49.85 9.39
N GLU A 86 -13.32 -50.25 8.19
CA GLU A 86 -12.40 -50.26 7.06
C GLU A 86 -11.66 -48.93 7.09
N PRO A 87 -10.32 -48.93 6.95
CA PRO A 87 -9.61 -47.68 6.83
C PRO A 87 -10.22 -46.98 5.62
N ILE A 88 -10.92 -45.88 5.84
CA ILE A 88 -11.17 -44.92 4.77
C ILE A 88 -9.78 -44.65 4.25
N ASP A 89 -9.49 -45.18 3.05
CA ASP A 89 -8.28 -44.86 2.31
C ASP A 89 -8.21 -43.35 2.34
N ALA A 90 -7.35 -42.84 3.22
CA ALA A 90 -6.96 -41.47 3.29
C ALA A 90 -6.19 -41.26 2.00
N ALA A 91 -6.94 -41.07 0.90
CA ALA A 91 -6.50 -40.38 -0.27
C ALA A 91 -5.84 -39.13 0.27
N SER A 92 -4.51 -39.20 0.33
CA SER A 92 -3.68 -38.15 0.85
C SER A 92 -4.08 -36.94 0.02
N GLU A 93 -4.79 -36.00 0.61
CA GLU A 93 -4.89 -34.66 0.06
C GLU A 93 -3.44 -34.19 0.04
N GLU A 94 -2.74 -34.43 -1.07
CA GLU A 94 -1.39 -33.95 -1.31
C GLU A 94 -1.48 -32.43 -1.37
N VAL A 95 -1.48 -31.81 -0.18
CA VAL A 95 -1.25 -30.38 -0.03
C VAL A 95 0.08 -30.12 -0.73
N PRO A 96 0.12 -29.29 -1.78
CA PRO A 96 1.35 -29.01 -2.51
C PRO A 96 2.43 -28.57 -1.52
N ASP A 97 3.58 -29.22 -1.55
CA ASP A 97 4.69 -28.91 -0.64
C ASP A 97 5.02 -27.41 -0.73
N PRO A 98 4.80 -26.64 0.36
CA PRO A 98 5.08 -25.21 0.36
C PRO A 98 6.53 -24.90 -0.03
N ALA A 99 7.48 -25.76 0.35
CA ALA A 99 8.89 -25.58 0.02
C ALA A 99 9.13 -25.65 -1.50
N HIS A 100 8.45 -26.57 -2.20
CA HIS A 100 8.55 -26.67 -3.65
C HIS A 100 8.01 -25.41 -4.36
N ILE A 101 6.91 -24.84 -3.87
CA ILE A 101 6.35 -23.60 -4.41
C ILE A 101 7.31 -22.44 -4.21
N GLU A 102 7.89 -22.32 -3.01
CA GLU A 102 8.88 -21.28 -2.72
C GLU A 102 10.10 -21.39 -3.65
N GLN A 103 10.62 -22.60 -3.86
CA GLN A 103 11.72 -22.85 -4.78
C GLN A 103 11.37 -22.43 -6.23
N GLN A 104 10.20 -22.81 -6.74
CA GLN A 104 9.76 -22.40 -8.08
C GLN A 104 9.70 -20.87 -8.21
N VAL A 105 9.20 -20.18 -7.18
CA VAL A 105 9.15 -18.71 -7.16
C VAL A 105 10.55 -18.12 -7.16
N ASP A 106 11.45 -18.64 -6.33
CA ASP A 106 12.82 -18.15 -6.25
C ASP A 106 13.59 -18.36 -7.57
N GLU A 107 13.41 -19.49 -8.25
CA GLU A 107 13.97 -19.72 -9.58
C GLU A 107 13.47 -18.69 -10.61
N VAL A 108 12.19 -18.31 -10.55
CA VAL A 108 11.64 -17.26 -11.42
C VAL A 108 12.22 -15.89 -11.05
N LEU A 109 12.37 -15.56 -9.77
CA LEU A 109 12.95 -14.29 -9.33
C LEU A 109 14.42 -14.15 -9.76
N VAL A 110 15.22 -15.22 -9.62
CA VAL A 110 16.61 -15.28 -10.11
C VAL A 110 16.64 -15.05 -11.61
N TRP A 111 15.78 -15.73 -12.37
CA TRP A 111 15.68 -15.54 -13.82
C TRP A 111 15.30 -14.10 -14.18
N LEU A 112 14.33 -13.48 -13.51
CA LEU A 112 13.93 -12.09 -13.75
C LEU A 112 15.07 -11.10 -13.53
N ARG A 113 15.87 -11.28 -12.47
CA ARG A 113 17.06 -10.46 -12.21
C ARG A 113 18.11 -10.64 -13.31
N GLN A 114 18.40 -11.88 -13.71
CA GLN A 114 19.38 -12.16 -14.77
C GLN A 114 19.00 -11.55 -16.12
N GLN A 115 17.71 -11.50 -16.44
CA GLN A 115 17.20 -10.87 -17.66
C GLN A 115 17.07 -9.34 -17.54
N GLY A 116 17.35 -8.75 -16.38
CA GLY A 116 17.24 -7.31 -16.14
C GLY A 116 15.79 -6.80 -16.02
N TYR A 117 14.81 -7.69 -15.86
CA TYR A 117 13.41 -7.31 -15.66
C TYR A 117 13.12 -6.82 -14.22
N LEU A 118 13.92 -7.26 -13.25
CA LEU A 118 13.80 -6.87 -11.84
C LEU A 118 15.06 -6.11 -11.42
N ASP A 119 14.88 -4.83 -11.11
CA ASP A 119 15.92 -3.92 -10.65
C ASP A 119 15.37 -3.10 -9.47
N GLU A 120 15.86 -3.41 -8.27
CA GLU A 120 15.39 -2.78 -7.03
C GLU A 120 15.76 -1.30 -6.96
N SER A 121 16.93 -0.92 -7.50
CA SER A 121 17.38 0.46 -7.52
C SER A 121 16.43 1.34 -8.36
N ARG A 122 16.01 0.83 -9.53
CA ARG A 122 15.00 1.53 -10.36
C ARG A 122 13.66 1.64 -9.65
N PHE A 123 13.24 0.62 -8.91
CA PHE A 123 12.00 0.67 -8.14
C PHE A 123 12.05 1.76 -7.06
N VAL A 124 13.17 1.84 -6.31
CA VAL A 124 13.38 2.87 -5.28
C VAL A 124 13.36 4.27 -5.91
N GLU A 125 14.08 4.48 -7.00
CA GLU A 125 14.14 5.76 -7.70
C GLU A 125 12.76 6.20 -8.24
N SER A 126 12.05 5.29 -8.91
CA SER A 126 10.68 5.51 -9.39
C SER A 126 9.75 5.93 -8.24
N ARG A 127 9.82 5.24 -7.10
CA ARG A 127 9.04 5.58 -5.89
C ARG A 127 9.43 6.92 -5.29
N LEU A 128 10.71 7.22 -5.19
CA LEU A 128 11.21 8.50 -4.70
C LEU A 128 10.66 9.65 -5.56
N ASN A 129 10.84 9.57 -6.87
CA ASN A 129 10.39 10.60 -7.81
C ASN A 129 8.86 10.81 -7.75
N ALA A 130 8.09 9.72 -7.63
CA ALA A 130 6.63 9.80 -7.54
C ALA A 130 6.09 10.33 -6.20
N ARG A 131 6.87 10.26 -5.11
CA ARG A 131 6.41 10.58 -3.74
C ARG A 131 7.04 11.83 -3.15
N ALA A 132 8.28 12.16 -3.49
CA ALA A 132 9.06 13.22 -2.84
C ALA A 132 8.32 14.56 -2.82
N SER A 133 7.68 14.95 -3.93
CA SER A 133 6.93 16.23 -4.04
C SER A 133 5.80 16.40 -3.03
N ARG A 134 5.28 15.30 -2.49
CA ARG A 134 4.07 15.28 -1.66
C ARG A 134 4.31 14.79 -0.25
N TRP A 135 5.33 13.98 -0.01
CA TRP A 135 5.54 13.29 1.26
C TRP A 135 6.93 13.58 1.83
N GLY A 136 7.03 13.61 3.15
CA GLY A 136 8.31 13.71 3.84
C GLY A 136 9.06 12.39 3.87
N GLN A 137 10.36 12.46 4.17
CA GLN A 137 11.28 11.33 4.09
C GLN A 137 10.80 10.11 4.88
N ARG A 138 10.34 10.29 6.12
CA ARG A 138 9.97 9.17 7.00
C ARG A 138 8.85 8.31 6.40
N ARG A 139 7.88 8.94 5.73
CA ARG A 139 6.78 8.18 5.12
C ARG A 139 7.23 7.43 3.88
N ILE A 140 8.15 8.00 3.11
CA ILE A 140 8.73 7.33 1.95
C ILE A 140 9.56 6.12 2.40
N GLU A 141 10.40 6.27 3.42
CA GLU A 141 11.15 5.17 4.01
C GLU A 141 10.23 4.07 4.57
N GLN A 142 9.11 4.44 5.21
CA GLN A 142 8.11 3.48 5.66
C GLN A 142 7.41 2.74 4.50
N GLU A 143 7.13 3.42 3.39
CA GLU A 143 6.56 2.80 2.18
C GLU A 143 7.58 1.81 1.57
N LEU A 144 8.84 2.19 1.46
CA LEU A 144 9.92 1.31 0.98
C LEU A 144 10.14 0.10 1.90
N ALA A 145 10.11 0.30 3.22
CA ALA A 145 10.28 -0.79 4.19
C ALA A 145 9.15 -1.84 4.07
N GLN A 146 7.92 -1.45 3.74
CA GLN A 146 6.82 -2.38 3.47
C GLN A 146 7.07 -3.27 2.23
N HIS A 147 7.90 -2.78 1.31
CA HIS A 147 8.36 -3.49 0.12
C HIS A 147 9.67 -4.26 0.34
N GLY A 148 10.24 -4.22 1.55
CA GLY A 148 11.52 -4.86 1.89
C GLY A 148 12.75 -4.06 1.44
N LEU A 149 12.57 -2.79 1.07
CA LEU A 149 13.63 -1.94 0.52
C LEU A 149 14.00 -0.83 1.51
N SER A 150 15.23 -0.35 1.40
CA SER A 150 15.74 0.77 2.20
C SER A 150 16.46 1.79 1.32
N LEU A 151 16.52 3.04 1.79
CA LEU A 151 17.33 4.07 1.15
C LEU A 151 18.79 3.90 1.58
N ASP A 152 19.70 3.98 0.61
CA ASP A 152 21.12 4.12 0.90
C ASP A 152 21.44 5.51 1.52
N ALA A 153 22.70 5.71 1.91
CA ALA A 153 23.12 6.96 2.54
C ALA A 153 23.03 8.17 1.59
N GLU A 154 23.32 7.98 0.31
CA GLU A 154 23.33 9.04 -0.70
C GLU A 154 21.91 9.50 -1.04
N GLN A 155 21.01 8.54 -1.30
CA GLN A 155 19.58 8.76 -1.55
C GLN A 155 18.92 9.45 -0.35
N ARG A 156 19.25 9.01 0.87
CA ARG A 156 18.76 9.66 2.09
C ARG A 156 19.23 11.11 2.17
N SER A 157 20.51 11.36 1.94
CA SER A 157 21.09 12.70 1.94
C SER A 157 20.45 13.62 0.89
N ALA A 158 20.30 13.13 -0.36
CA ALA A 158 19.65 13.87 -1.44
C ALA A 158 18.19 14.22 -1.11
N LEU A 159 17.46 13.27 -0.52
CA LEU A 159 16.05 13.45 -0.14
C LEU A 159 15.90 14.44 1.04
N SER A 160 16.78 14.37 2.03
CA SER A 160 16.84 15.31 3.16
C SER A 160 17.22 16.72 2.72
N GLY A 161 18.19 16.86 1.80
CA GLY A 161 18.68 18.15 1.31
C GLY A 161 17.60 19.01 0.66
N THR A 162 16.59 18.37 0.06
CA THR A 162 15.45 19.04 -0.58
C THR A 162 14.17 18.98 0.26
N GLU A 163 14.20 18.42 1.48
CA GLU A 163 12.99 18.19 2.30
C GLU A 163 12.34 19.48 2.79
N LEU A 164 13.15 20.48 3.17
CA LEU A 164 12.66 21.77 3.67
C LEU A 164 11.84 22.52 2.61
N ASP A 165 12.33 22.58 1.38
CA ASP A 165 11.67 23.30 0.28
C ASP A 165 10.34 22.65 -0.08
N ARG A 166 10.32 21.31 -0.15
CA ARG A 166 9.08 20.55 -0.39
C ARG A 166 8.07 20.73 0.75
N ALA A 167 8.53 20.77 2.01
CA ALA A 167 7.67 21.07 3.15
C ALA A 167 7.05 22.46 3.04
N CYS A 168 7.85 23.48 2.67
CA CYS A 168 7.37 24.85 2.44
C CYS A 168 6.35 24.90 1.30
N GLU A 169 6.61 24.24 0.18
CA GLU A 169 5.72 24.19 -0.99
C GLU A 169 4.36 23.57 -0.63
N VAL A 170 4.37 22.41 0.03
CA VAL A 170 3.15 21.71 0.46
C VAL A 170 2.37 22.54 1.50
N LEU A 171 3.07 23.25 2.38
CA LEU A 171 2.46 24.13 3.36
C LEU A 171 1.80 25.34 2.68
N ARG A 172 2.53 26.03 1.79
CA ARG A 172 2.01 27.17 1.01
C ARG A 172 0.78 26.78 0.20
N ARG A 173 0.82 25.65 -0.50
CA ARG A 173 -0.33 25.15 -1.29
C ARG A 173 -1.59 24.94 -0.46
N LYS A 174 -1.46 24.59 0.82
CA LYS A 174 -2.61 24.28 1.68
C LYS A 174 -3.07 25.45 2.55
N PHE A 175 -2.17 26.35 2.94
CA PHE A 175 -2.44 27.41 3.93
C PHE A 175 -2.12 28.82 3.41
N SER A 176 -2.07 29.02 2.09
CA SER A 176 -1.71 30.29 1.43
C SER A 176 -2.57 31.50 1.81
N ALA A 177 -3.77 31.30 2.35
CA ALA A 177 -4.78 32.37 2.51
C ALA A 177 -5.08 32.79 3.96
N ALA A 178 -4.39 32.26 4.96
CA ALA A 178 -4.74 32.53 6.36
C ALA A 178 -3.68 33.40 7.03
N LEU A 179 -3.95 34.70 7.18
CA LEU A 179 -3.39 35.53 8.24
C LEU A 179 -4.55 35.91 9.17
N PRO A 180 -4.38 35.99 10.51
CA PRO A 180 -3.15 35.84 11.28
C PRO A 180 -2.79 34.37 11.57
N TRP A 181 -1.50 34.07 11.64
CA TRP A 181 -1.00 32.77 12.13
C TRP A 181 -0.92 32.76 13.65
N ASP A 182 -2.01 32.31 14.28
CA ASP A 182 -2.07 32.05 15.72
C ASP A 182 -1.44 30.70 16.09
N ALA A 183 -1.32 30.44 17.41
CA ALA A 183 -0.77 29.18 17.93
C ALA A 183 -1.61 27.95 17.50
N ALA A 184 -2.93 28.12 17.31
CA ALA A 184 -3.81 27.04 16.89
C ALA A 184 -3.55 26.63 15.42
N GLN A 185 -3.31 27.61 14.54
CA GLN A 185 -2.92 27.39 13.16
C GLN A 185 -1.54 26.76 13.08
N GLU A 186 -0.56 27.22 13.87
CA GLU A 186 0.77 26.60 13.93
C GLU A 186 0.66 25.11 14.32
N ALA A 187 -0.13 24.78 15.34
CA ALA A 187 -0.38 23.39 15.74
C ALA A 187 -1.06 22.58 14.62
N ARG A 188 -2.01 23.17 13.87
CA ARG A 188 -2.66 22.52 12.72
C ARG A 188 -1.67 22.25 11.57
N GLN A 189 -0.77 23.19 11.29
CA GLN A 189 0.27 23.08 10.28
C GLN A 189 1.30 22.00 10.66
N MET A 190 1.74 21.98 11.93
CA MET A 190 2.61 20.94 12.47
C MET A 190 1.98 19.55 12.31
N ARG A 191 0.73 19.36 12.74
CA ARG A 191 0.01 18.08 12.57
C ARG A 191 -0.09 17.69 11.10
N PHE A 192 -0.34 18.64 10.21
CA PHE A 192 -0.42 18.38 8.78
C PHE A 192 0.90 17.88 8.20
N LEU A 193 2.01 18.55 8.48
CA LEU A 193 3.33 18.15 7.98
C LEU A 193 3.79 16.82 8.59
N MET A 194 3.60 16.63 9.90
CA MET A 194 3.94 15.37 10.57
C MET A 194 3.13 14.20 10.04
N GLY A 195 1.82 14.36 9.82
CA GLY A 195 0.96 13.33 9.21
C GLY A 195 1.38 12.98 7.77
N ARG A 196 2.14 13.87 7.12
CA ARG A 196 2.70 13.68 5.80
C ARG A 196 4.12 13.10 5.80
N GLY A 197 4.67 12.80 6.97
CA GLY A 197 5.97 12.16 7.13
C GLY A 197 7.15 13.11 7.24
N PHE A 198 6.95 14.43 7.23
CA PHE A 198 8.04 15.38 7.43
C PHE A 198 8.58 15.28 8.87
N GLN A 199 9.88 15.49 9.04
CA GLN A 199 10.50 15.50 10.37
C GLN A 199 10.05 16.73 11.19
N SER A 200 10.11 16.63 12.52
CA SER A 200 9.54 17.66 13.40
C SER A 200 10.32 18.98 13.37
N ASP A 201 11.63 18.89 13.16
CA ASP A 201 12.56 20.01 13.00
C ASP A 201 12.35 20.69 11.64
N VAL A 202 12.25 19.91 10.56
CA VAL A 202 11.93 20.41 9.21
C VAL A 202 10.56 21.08 9.19
N ALA A 203 9.56 20.49 9.85
CA ALA A 203 8.24 21.08 9.95
C ALA A 203 8.26 22.46 10.67
N ARG A 204 8.95 22.56 11.80
CA ARG A 204 9.11 23.83 12.54
C ARG A 204 9.83 24.89 11.69
N ARG A 205 10.89 24.49 10.99
CA ARG A 205 11.66 25.37 10.08
C ARG A 205 10.81 25.83 8.90
N ALA A 206 10.04 24.93 8.29
CA ALA A 206 9.16 25.25 7.16
C ALA A 206 8.06 26.25 7.55
N ILE A 207 7.41 26.05 8.70
CA ILE A 207 6.42 27.00 9.22
C ILE A 207 7.06 28.37 9.43
N ARG A 208 8.22 28.44 10.11
CA ARG A 208 8.92 29.71 10.32
C ARG A 208 9.27 30.40 8.98
N ALA A 209 9.77 29.64 8.01
CA ALA A 209 10.18 30.16 6.71
C ALA A 209 8.99 30.69 5.90
N VAL A 210 7.87 29.96 5.87
CA VAL A 210 6.67 30.42 5.16
C VAL A 210 6.03 31.62 5.87
N ARG A 211 6.05 31.67 7.22
CA ARG A 211 5.58 32.84 7.98
C ARG A 211 6.37 34.10 7.63
N ALA A 212 7.69 33.98 7.63
CA ALA A 212 8.60 35.08 7.32
C ALA A 212 8.40 35.57 5.87
N ALA A 213 8.26 34.64 4.92
CA ALA A 213 7.97 34.98 3.53
C ALA A 213 6.63 35.73 3.37
N LEU A 214 5.57 35.28 4.04
CA LEU A 214 4.27 35.97 4.00
C LEU A 214 4.36 37.38 4.62
N ALA A 215 5.05 37.54 5.76
CA ALA A 215 5.24 38.85 6.38
C ALA A 215 5.97 39.84 5.45
N ALA A 216 7.03 39.39 4.76
CA ALA A 216 7.78 40.21 3.81
C ALA A 216 6.95 40.61 2.57
N MET A 217 6.01 39.78 2.13
CA MET A 217 5.12 40.12 0.99
C MET A 217 4.11 41.22 1.34
N HIS A 218 3.65 41.30 2.60
CA HIS A 218 2.71 42.34 3.03
C HIS A 218 3.44 43.68 3.28
N SER A 219 4.64 43.67 3.87
CA SER A 219 5.40 44.91 4.09
C SER A 219 5.80 45.63 2.80
N ASN A 220 6.00 44.89 1.70
CA ASN A 220 6.27 45.50 0.39
C ASN A 220 5.01 46.06 -0.29
N SER A 221 3.80 45.68 0.15
CA SER A 221 2.54 46.18 -0.41
C SER A 221 2.12 47.53 0.18
N ASP A 222 2.56 47.86 1.40
CA ASP A 222 2.16 49.07 2.12
C ASP A 222 3.12 50.27 1.86
N GLY A 223 4.22 50.06 1.12
CA GLY A 223 5.29 51.06 0.92
C GLY A 223 5.19 51.95 -0.33
N ASP A 224 4.28 51.68 -1.26
CA ASP A 224 4.17 52.38 -2.56
C ASP A 224 3.04 53.44 -2.61
N ALA A 225 2.49 53.87 -1.46
CA ALA A 225 1.29 54.73 -1.42
C ALA A 225 1.53 56.22 -1.08
N ASP A 226 2.77 56.67 -0.83
CA ASP A 226 3.06 58.07 -0.48
C ASP A 226 4.21 58.63 -1.34
N GLY A 227 3.88 59.04 -2.55
CA GLY A 227 4.83 59.73 -3.42
C GLY A 227 4.18 60.17 -4.71
N ASP A 228 3.23 61.11 -4.65
CA ASP A 228 2.96 62.11 -5.70
C ASP A 228 1.73 62.96 -5.33
N ALA A 229 1.96 64.02 -4.56
CA ALA A 229 1.07 65.19 -4.51
C ALA A 229 1.88 66.46 -4.22
N ASP A 230 2.95 66.67 -5.00
CA ASP A 230 3.58 67.98 -5.17
C ASP A 230 3.33 68.43 -6.62
N PHE A 231 2.19 69.08 -6.86
CA PHE A 231 2.03 69.88 -8.07
C PHE A 231 1.06 71.05 -7.86
N GLY A 232 1.65 72.25 -7.78
CA GLY A 232 1.07 73.44 -8.40
C GLY A 232 0.13 74.29 -7.55
N ALA A 233 0.68 75.02 -6.58
CA ALA A 233 0.06 76.27 -6.15
C ALA A 233 0.47 77.40 -7.12
N ASP A 234 -0.50 77.81 -7.95
CA ASP A 234 -0.44 78.87 -8.95
C ASP A 234 -0.49 80.27 -8.28
N PRO A 235 0.45 81.21 -8.55
CA PRO A 235 0.38 82.57 -8.01
C PRO A 235 -0.40 83.53 -8.94
N ALA A 236 -1.71 83.66 -8.70
CA ALA A 236 -2.45 84.87 -9.04
C ALA A 236 -2.08 86.01 -8.07
N ALA A 237 -2.11 87.30 -8.36
CA ALA A 237 -2.31 88.14 -9.54
C ALA A 237 -1.97 89.58 -9.08
N SER A 238 -1.42 90.42 -9.95
CA SER A 238 -1.32 91.88 -9.74
C SER A 238 -2.55 92.60 -10.29
#